data_AF-A0A377ZU49-F1
#
_entry.id   AF-A0A377ZU49-F1
#
_cell.length_a   1.000
_cell.length_b   1.000
_cell.length_c   1.000
_cell.angle_alpha   90.00
_cell.angle_beta   90.00
_cell.angle_gamma   90.00
#
_symmetry.space_group_name_H-M   'P 1'
#
loop_
_entity.id
_entity.type
_entity.pdbx_description
1 polymer ?
#
loop_
_entity_poly.entity_id
_entity_poly.type
_entity_poly.pdbx_seq_one_letter_code
_entity_poly.pdbx_strand_id
1 'polypeptide(L)'
;MATVADGFRYAERVVSGDIVAGELVRLACQRFFHDLEHGPERGVYFDEGRAQHVLDFYNFVPHVKGHLTGKPIELMDWHTFILINLFGFVVPLIDEITFESILDDDGDPMFVRRFRTAYDEVARKNAKSTLSSGIGLYMTGADGEGGSEVYSAATTRDQARIVFDDAKRMIKLAPKTLGRLFGSNKLNIHQERTGSKFEPVASDANNLDGLNIHCGIVDELHAHKTRDVWEVLETATGARLQSLIFAITTAGFNKEGICYEQRDYAIKVLKNFDNPDPLSIKDDSYFALIYTLDEGDDPFDEANWPKANPGLGICKRWDDMRRLAKKAKEQVAARVGFFTKPLITDVIGLTGFGSLAAGVYLQFGLAMSLMMSGTLLLIYALLAAMRGNNAA
;
A
#
# COMPACT_ATOMS: atom_id res chain seq x y z
N MET A 1 1.06 -23.98 -1.28
CA MET A 1 0.19 -22.96 -1.88
C MET A 1 -0.26 -22.07 -0.74
N ALA A 2 -0.38 -20.77 -0.96
CA ALA A 2 -0.81 -19.84 0.08
C ALA A 2 -2.28 -20.10 0.43
N THR A 3 -2.59 -20.09 1.71
CA THR A 3 -3.94 -20.29 2.22
C THR A 3 -4.42 -19.08 3.00
N VAL A 4 -5.72 -18.93 3.17
CA VAL A 4 -6.28 -17.88 4.03
C VAL A 4 -5.71 -17.97 5.45
N ALA A 5 -5.53 -19.19 5.96
CA ALA A 5 -4.91 -19.43 7.27
C ALA A 5 -3.49 -18.86 7.40
N ASP A 6 -2.73 -18.74 6.30
CA ASP A 6 -1.39 -18.13 6.34
C ASP A 6 -1.46 -16.62 6.56
N GLY A 7 -2.48 -15.95 6.01
CA GLY A 7 -2.72 -14.53 6.27
C GLY A 7 -3.19 -14.27 7.71
N PHE A 8 -4.03 -15.15 8.27
CA PHE A 8 -4.41 -15.10 9.69
C PHE A 8 -3.17 -15.29 10.58
N ARG A 9 -2.37 -16.32 10.30
CA ARG A 9 -1.12 -16.60 11.03
C ARG A 9 -0.14 -15.44 10.98
N TYR A 10 -0.05 -14.73 9.86
CA TYR A 10 0.74 -13.50 9.77
C TYR A 10 0.26 -12.45 10.77
N ALA A 11 -1.04 -12.16 10.77
CA ALA A 11 -1.63 -11.17 11.67
C ALA A 11 -1.44 -11.57 13.15
N GLU A 12 -1.65 -12.85 13.50
CA GLU A 12 -1.41 -13.38 14.85
C GLU A 12 0.04 -13.18 15.29
N ARG A 13 1.00 -13.50 14.41
CA ARG A 13 2.44 -13.37 14.70
C ARG A 13 2.91 -11.93 14.78
N VAL A 14 2.28 -11.01 14.05
CA VAL A 14 2.54 -9.57 14.19
C VAL A 14 2.02 -9.04 15.51
N VAL A 15 0.78 -9.40 15.89
CA VAL A 15 0.15 -8.93 17.13
C VAL A 15 0.84 -9.49 18.37
N SER A 16 1.23 -10.76 18.35
CA SER A 16 1.98 -11.40 19.45
C SER A 16 3.44 -10.94 19.58
N GLY A 17 3.99 -10.31 18.53
CA GLY A 17 5.39 -9.86 18.49
C GLY A 17 6.39 -10.90 17.99
N ASP A 18 5.94 -12.07 17.54
CA ASP A 18 6.78 -13.09 16.89
C ASP A 18 7.41 -12.58 15.58
N ILE A 19 6.72 -11.70 14.87
CA ILE A 19 7.25 -10.95 13.72
C ILE A 19 7.55 -9.52 14.17
N VAL A 20 8.80 -9.10 13.96
CA VAL A 20 9.21 -7.71 14.23
C VAL A 20 8.55 -6.77 13.22
N ALA A 21 7.56 -6.02 13.68
CA ALA A 21 6.77 -5.09 12.89
C ALA A 21 6.68 -3.71 13.59
N GLY A 22 6.39 -2.65 12.82
CA GLY A 22 6.11 -1.32 13.37
C GLY A 22 4.70 -1.21 13.96
N GLU A 23 4.44 -0.15 14.71
CA GLU A 23 3.14 0.19 15.32
C GLU A 23 2.01 0.14 14.28
N LEU A 24 2.20 0.78 13.12
CA LEU A 24 1.15 0.89 12.10
C LEU A 24 0.77 -0.48 11.47
N VAL A 25 1.74 -1.39 11.32
CA VAL A 25 1.47 -2.76 10.85
C VAL A 25 0.73 -3.56 11.92
N ARG A 26 1.09 -3.38 13.20
CA ARG A 26 0.37 -3.99 14.32
C ARG A 26 -1.07 -3.51 14.38
N LEU A 27 -1.31 -2.21 14.24
CA LEU A 27 -2.67 -1.63 14.18
C LEU A 27 -3.48 -2.21 13.01
N ALA A 28 -2.88 -2.39 11.83
CA ALA A 28 -3.56 -3.02 10.70
C ALA A 28 -3.96 -4.48 10.99
N CYS A 29 -3.09 -5.24 11.66
CA CYS A 29 -3.37 -6.62 12.06
C CYS A 29 -4.40 -6.69 13.21
N GLN A 30 -4.40 -5.72 14.13
CA GLN A 30 -5.43 -5.61 15.17
C GLN A 30 -6.80 -5.26 14.56
N ARG A 31 -6.84 -4.30 13.63
CA ARG A 31 -8.04 -3.96 12.87
C ARG A 31 -8.60 -5.17 12.13
N PHE A 32 -7.74 -6.00 11.53
CA PHE A 32 -8.16 -7.25 10.88
C PHE A 32 -8.96 -8.15 11.84
N PHE A 33 -8.47 -8.41 13.05
CA PHE A 33 -9.20 -9.21 14.04
C PHE A 33 -10.43 -8.51 14.58
N HIS A 34 -10.36 -7.20 14.82
CA HIS A 34 -11.51 -6.40 15.22
C HIS A 34 -12.64 -6.46 14.17
N ASP A 35 -12.30 -6.41 12.89
CA ASP A 35 -13.27 -6.53 11.80
C ASP A 35 -13.85 -7.95 11.67
N LEU A 36 -13.09 -9.00 12.04
CA LEU A 36 -13.62 -10.36 12.12
C LEU A 36 -14.63 -10.52 13.27
N GLU A 37 -14.36 -9.90 14.42
CA GLU A 37 -15.18 -10.01 15.63
C GLU A 37 -16.40 -9.08 15.60
N HIS A 38 -16.18 -7.80 15.29
CA HIS A 38 -17.19 -6.73 15.35
C HIS A 38 -17.64 -6.22 13.99
N GLY A 39 -17.09 -6.75 12.89
CA GLY A 39 -17.53 -6.40 11.53
C GLY A 39 -19.03 -6.61 11.29
N PRO A 40 -19.63 -7.74 11.72
CA PRO A 40 -21.05 -8.01 11.49
C PRO A 40 -21.98 -6.94 12.05
N GLU A 41 -21.61 -6.27 13.15
CA GLU A 41 -22.37 -5.15 13.73
C GLU A 41 -22.47 -3.94 12.78
N ARG A 42 -21.57 -3.86 11.80
CA ARG A 42 -21.48 -2.82 10.77
C ARG A 42 -21.77 -3.36 9.37
N GLY A 43 -22.26 -4.59 9.25
CA GLY A 43 -22.51 -5.24 7.97
C GLY A 43 -21.24 -5.64 7.20
N VAL A 44 -20.11 -5.76 7.89
CA VAL A 44 -18.84 -6.23 7.32
C VAL A 44 -18.67 -7.72 7.63
N TYR A 45 -18.41 -8.51 6.61
CA TYR A 45 -18.22 -9.95 6.74
C TYR A 45 -16.93 -10.40 6.06
N PHE A 46 -16.40 -11.55 6.47
CA PHE A 46 -15.24 -12.15 5.85
C PHE A 46 -15.64 -13.40 5.07
N ASP A 47 -15.43 -13.37 3.76
CA ASP A 47 -15.67 -14.47 2.83
C ASP A 47 -14.34 -15.18 2.52
N GLU A 48 -14.17 -16.35 3.15
CA GLU A 48 -12.98 -17.18 2.96
C GLU A 48 -12.85 -17.70 1.52
N GLY A 49 -13.97 -17.95 0.82
CA GLY A 49 -13.97 -18.42 -0.55
C GLY A 49 -13.42 -17.37 -1.51
N ARG A 50 -13.87 -16.12 -1.38
CA ARG A 50 -13.35 -14.99 -2.16
C ARG A 50 -11.88 -14.71 -1.85
N ALA A 51 -11.50 -14.78 -0.56
CA ALA A 51 -10.11 -14.63 -0.15
C ALA A 51 -9.22 -15.73 -0.75
N GLN A 52 -9.64 -16.99 -0.70
CA GLN A 52 -8.87 -18.11 -1.25
C GLN A 52 -8.80 -18.05 -2.77
N HIS A 53 -9.85 -17.60 -3.45
CA HIS A 53 -9.87 -17.50 -4.91
C HIS A 53 -8.76 -16.60 -5.46
N VAL A 54 -8.49 -15.44 -4.84
CA VAL A 54 -7.38 -14.59 -5.26
C VAL A 54 -6.02 -15.22 -4.95
N LEU A 55 -5.87 -15.92 -3.82
CA LEU A 55 -4.62 -16.63 -3.49
C LEU A 55 -4.34 -17.75 -4.50
N ASP A 56 -5.39 -18.48 -4.88
CA ASP A 56 -5.30 -19.56 -5.87
C ASP A 56 -4.94 -19.03 -7.25
N PHE A 57 -5.42 -17.83 -7.61
CA PHE A 57 -5.04 -17.17 -8.85
C PHE A 57 -3.53 -16.94 -8.95
N TYR A 58 -2.85 -16.60 -7.84
CA TYR A 58 -1.40 -16.40 -7.83
C TYR A 58 -0.59 -17.66 -8.14
N ASN A 59 -1.17 -18.86 -8.01
CA ASN A 59 -0.53 -20.10 -8.46
C ASN A 59 -0.30 -20.12 -9.99
N PHE A 60 -0.98 -19.25 -10.74
CA PHE A 60 -0.83 -19.10 -12.19
C PHE A 60 0.02 -17.89 -12.60
N VAL A 61 0.40 -17.02 -11.66
CA VAL A 61 1.12 -15.78 -11.92
C VAL A 61 2.63 -16.02 -11.79
N PRO A 62 3.40 -16.06 -12.89
CA PRO A 62 4.82 -16.39 -12.81
C PRO A 62 5.68 -15.17 -12.49
N HIS A 63 6.84 -15.42 -11.88
CA HIS A 63 7.93 -14.45 -11.83
C HIS A 63 8.37 -14.09 -13.26
N VAL A 64 8.60 -12.80 -13.50
CA VAL A 64 9.00 -12.27 -14.83
C VAL A 64 10.48 -11.90 -14.94
N LYS A 65 11.17 -11.80 -13.80
CA LYS A 65 12.56 -11.33 -13.69
C LYS A 65 13.33 -12.21 -12.72
N GLY A 66 14.64 -12.30 -12.94
CA GLY A 66 15.56 -13.02 -12.05
C GLY A 66 15.57 -14.53 -12.23
N HIS A 67 16.21 -15.24 -11.30
CA HIS A 67 16.44 -16.69 -11.40
C HIS A 67 15.17 -17.55 -11.27
N LEU A 68 14.05 -16.96 -10.83
CA LEU A 68 12.75 -17.65 -10.71
C LEU A 68 11.85 -17.47 -11.94
N THR A 69 12.33 -16.79 -12.99
CA THR A 69 11.52 -16.47 -14.18
C THR A 69 10.78 -17.71 -14.71
N GLY A 70 9.47 -17.57 -14.92
CA GLY A 70 8.57 -18.63 -15.41
C GLY A 70 7.99 -19.53 -14.33
N LYS A 71 8.50 -19.51 -13.10
CA LYS A 71 7.89 -20.21 -11.95
C LYS A 71 6.79 -19.35 -11.32
N PRO A 72 5.67 -19.94 -10.82
CA PRO A 72 4.67 -19.21 -10.05
C PRO A 72 5.27 -18.39 -8.90
N ILE A 73 4.67 -17.25 -8.61
CA ILE A 73 5.06 -16.42 -7.47
C ILE A 73 4.65 -17.11 -6.18
N GLU A 74 5.64 -17.39 -5.34
CA GLU A 74 5.38 -17.76 -3.95
C GLU A 74 5.06 -16.47 -3.17
N LEU A 75 3.81 -16.35 -2.72
CA LEU A 75 3.35 -15.23 -1.92
C LEU A 75 4.07 -15.26 -0.56
N MET A 76 4.61 -14.11 -0.15
CA MET A 76 5.12 -13.90 1.21
C MET A 76 3.93 -13.70 2.16
N ASP A 77 4.11 -14.02 3.44
CA ASP A 77 3.06 -13.91 4.48
C ASP A 77 2.29 -12.57 4.42
N TRP A 78 3.03 -11.46 4.26
CA TRP A 78 2.42 -10.14 4.18
C TRP A 78 1.71 -9.85 2.84
N HIS A 79 2.12 -10.48 1.73
CA HIS A 79 1.36 -10.42 0.48
C HIS A 79 0.02 -11.14 0.66
N THR A 80 0.03 -12.32 1.28
CA THR A 80 -1.18 -13.08 1.61
C THR A 80 -2.10 -12.23 2.47
N PHE A 81 -1.56 -11.57 3.50
CA PHE A 81 -2.32 -10.67 4.37
C PHE A 81 -3.01 -9.54 3.59
N ILE A 82 -2.31 -8.86 2.67
CA ILE A 82 -2.92 -7.84 1.80
C ILE A 82 -4.07 -8.45 0.99
N LEU A 83 -3.83 -9.57 0.30
CA LEU A 83 -4.82 -10.16 -0.60
C LEU A 83 -6.08 -10.63 0.14
N ILE A 84 -5.94 -11.28 1.31
CA ILE A 84 -7.11 -11.71 2.07
C ILE A 84 -7.91 -10.53 2.63
N ASN A 85 -7.25 -9.41 2.96
CA ASN A 85 -7.97 -8.20 3.38
C ASN A 85 -8.76 -7.63 2.21
N LEU A 86 -8.08 -7.37 1.09
CA LEU A 86 -8.66 -6.70 -0.07
C LEU A 86 -9.78 -7.49 -0.73
N PHE A 87 -9.70 -8.83 -0.75
CA PHE A 87 -10.64 -9.67 -1.48
C PHE A 87 -11.52 -10.56 -0.58
N GLY A 88 -11.20 -10.67 0.71
CA GLY A 88 -11.99 -11.46 1.67
C GLY A 88 -13.05 -10.65 2.40
N PHE A 89 -12.80 -9.39 2.73
CA PHE A 89 -13.83 -8.58 3.39
C PHE A 89 -14.87 -8.05 2.39
N VAL A 90 -16.13 -8.30 2.71
CA VAL A 90 -17.29 -7.95 1.92
C VAL A 90 -18.34 -7.22 2.73
N VAL A 91 -19.18 -6.46 2.03
CA VAL A 91 -20.38 -5.80 2.56
C VAL A 91 -21.57 -6.17 1.69
N PRO A 92 -22.79 -6.24 2.25
CA PRO A 92 -23.98 -6.50 1.45
C PRO A 92 -24.17 -5.38 0.42
N LEU A 93 -24.56 -5.75 -0.78
CA LEU A 93 -24.98 -4.80 -1.80
C LEU A 93 -26.37 -4.29 -1.41
N ILE A 94 -26.49 -2.98 -1.21
CA ILE A 94 -27.73 -2.33 -0.78
C ILE A 94 -28.28 -1.50 -1.94
N ASP A 95 -29.59 -1.59 -2.17
CA ASP A 95 -30.30 -0.67 -3.06
C ASP A 95 -30.36 0.73 -2.40
N GLU A 96 -29.82 1.74 -3.08
CA GLU A 96 -29.67 3.08 -2.52
C GLU A 96 -31.02 3.82 -2.30
N ILE A 97 -32.11 3.34 -2.90
CA ILE A 97 -33.45 3.94 -2.80
C ILE A 97 -34.25 3.24 -1.70
N THR A 98 -34.25 1.91 -1.68
CA THR A 98 -35.05 1.13 -0.73
C THR A 98 -34.32 0.86 0.59
N PHE A 99 -32.98 0.97 0.60
CA PHE A 99 -32.11 0.58 1.70
C PHE A 99 -32.18 -0.91 2.06
N GLU A 100 -32.65 -1.74 1.11
CA GLU A 100 -32.72 -3.19 1.27
C GLU A 100 -31.53 -3.88 0.60
N SER A 101 -31.15 -5.05 1.10
CA SER A 101 -30.14 -5.87 0.45
C SER A 101 -30.64 -6.37 -0.90
N ILE A 102 -29.81 -6.20 -1.93
CA ILE A 102 -30.04 -6.80 -3.24
C ILE A 102 -29.80 -8.30 -3.11
N LEU A 103 -30.75 -9.10 -3.58
CA LEU A 103 -30.69 -10.55 -3.55
C LEU A 103 -30.26 -11.10 -4.91
N ASP A 104 -29.58 -12.23 -4.91
CA ASP A 104 -29.29 -13.00 -6.12
C ASP A 104 -30.51 -13.83 -6.59
N ASP A 105 -30.33 -14.61 -7.66
CA ASP A 105 -31.39 -15.43 -8.25
C ASP A 105 -31.90 -16.53 -7.29
N ASP A 106 -31.08 -16.93 -6.31
CA ASP A 106 -31.41 -17.93 -5.29
C ASP A 106 -32.08 -17.31 -4.04
N GLY A 107 -32.14 -15.98 -3.98
CA GLY A 107 -32.74 -15.21 -2.89
C GLY A 107 -31.78 -14.88 -1.75
N ASP A 108 -30.48 -15.11 -1.93
CA ASP A 108 -29.45 -14.80 -0.94
C ASP A 108 -28.90 -13.37 -1.13
N PRO A 109 -28.50 -12.66 -0.05
CA PRO A 109 -27.92 -11.33 -0.19
C PRO A 109 -26.66 -11.32 -1.05
N MET A 110 -26.61 -10.42 -2.02
CA MET A 110 -25.41 -10.19 -2.82
C MET A 110 -24.37 -9.42 -2.00
N PHE A 111 -23.09 -9.77 -2.19
CA PHE A 111 -21.97 -9.15 -1.47
C PHE A 111 -20.95 -8.54 -2.42
N VAL A 112 -20.48 -7.34 -2.08
CA VAL A 112 -19.45 -6.59 -2.81
C VAL A 112 -18.22 -6.37 -1.94
N ARG A 113 -17.07 -6.10 -2.57
CA ARG A 113 -15.82 -5.81 -1.86
C ARG A 113 -16.03 -4.64 -0.88
N ARG A 114 -15.58 -4.81 0.36
CA ARG A 114 -15.56 -3.75 1.36
C ARG A 114 -14.54 -2.66 1.00
N PHE A 115 -13.26 -3.05 0.87
CA PHE A 115 -12.19 -2.08 0.64
C PHE A 115 -12.17 -1.60 -0.81
N ARG A 116 -12.50 -0.32 -1.01
CA ARG A 116 -12.49 0.35 -2.32
C ARG A 116 -11.21 1.14 -2.56
N THR A 117 -10.49 1.50 -1.50
CA THR A 117 -9.19 2.15 -1.57
C THR A 117 -8.20 1.41 -0.68
N ALA A 118 -6.98 1.23 -1.17
CA ALA A 118 -5.94 0.50 -0.46
C ALA A 118 -4.61 1.24 -0.60
N TYR A 119 -4.01 1.58 0.54
CA TYR A 119 -2.72 2.25 0.66
C TYR A 119 -1.68 1.29 1.24
N ASP A 120 -0.72 0.88 0.41
CA ASP A 120 0.40 0.02 0.79
C ASP A 120 1.73 0.78 0.66
N GLU A 121 2.35 1.08 1.80
CA GLU A 121 3.63 1.77 1.85
C GLU A 121 4.73 0.84 2.35
N VAL A 122 5.65 0.49 1.46
CA VAL A 122 6.71 -0.49 1.74
C VAL A 122 8.01 -0.14 1.04
N ALA A 123 9.14 -0.45 1.67
CA ALA A 123 10.45 0.00 1.19
C ALA A 123 10.77 -0.59 -0.18
N ARG A 124 11.71 0.05 -0.90
CA ARG A 124 12.09 -0.42 -2.23
C ARG A 124 12.66 -1.83 -2.18
N LYS A 125 12.36 -2.58 -3.26
CA LYS A 125 12.77 -3.99 -3.49
C LYS A 125 12.05 -5.02 -2.59
N ASN A 126 10.83 -4.75 -2.15
CA ASN A 126 9.96 -5.73 -1.50
C ASN A 126 8.97 -6.43 -2.48
N ALA A 127 9.14 -6.29 -3.80
CA ALA A 127 8.28 -6.91 -4.82
C ALA A 127 6.80 -6.42 -4.89
N LYS A 128 6.49 -5.24 -4.34
CA LYS A 128 5.16 -4.60 -4.41
C LYS A 128 4.59 -4.41 -5.83
N SER A 129 5.41 -3.95 -6.78
CA SER A 129 4.95 -3.76 -8.17
C SER A 129 4.67 -5.10 -8.85
N THR A 130 5.38 -6.17 -8.48
CA THR A 130 5.12 -7.52 -8.99
C THR A 130 3.82 -8.09 -8.43
N LEU A 131 3.54 -7.89 -7.12
CA LEU A 131 2.24 -8.20 -6.54
C LEU A 131 1.13 -7.44 -7.31
N SER A 132 1.32 -6.14 -7.53
CA SER A 132 0.36 -5.28 -8.23
C SER A 132 0.04 -5.74 -9.65
N SER A 133 1.03 -6.24 -10.42
CA SER A 133 0.78 -6.81 -11.74
C SER A 133 -0.17 -8.02 -11.68
N GLY A 134 -0.05 -8.85 -10.64
CA GLY A 134 -0.97 -9.97 -10.39
C GLY A 134 -2.39 -9.49 -10.04
N ILE A 135 -2.52 -8.50 -9.14
CA ILE A 135 -3.81 -7.87 -8.83
C ILE A 135 -4.43 -7.28 -10.10
N GLY A 136 -3.66 -6.59 -10.94
CA GLY A 136 -4.17 -6.03 -12.19
C GLY A 136 -4.77 -7.09 -13.11
N LEU A 137 -4.09 -8.24 -13.29
CA LEU A 137 -4.62 -9.35 -14.06
C LEU A 137 -5.87 -9.96 -13.42
N TYR A 138 -5.87 -10.14 -12.11
CA TYR A 138 -7.03 -10.66 -11.36
C TYR A 138 -8.26 -9.77 -11.57
N MET A 139 -8.10 -8.46 -11.33
CA MET A 139 -9.14 -7.45 -11.52
C MET A 139 -9.64 -7.35 -12.96
N THR A 140 -8.80 -7.71 -13.93
CA THR A 140 -9.18 -7.67 -15.35
C THR A 140 -10.08 -8.84 -15.74
N GLY A 141 -9.85 -10.04 -15.21
CA GLY A 141 -10.48 -11.24 -15.78
C GLY A 141 -10.82 -12.39 -14.83
N ALA A 142 -10.55 -12.24 -13.53
CA ALA A 142 -10.85 -13.24 -12.51
C ALA A 142 -11.72 -12.69 -11.35
N ASP A 143 -11.85 -11.38 -11.18
CA ASP A 143 -12.64 -10.76 -10.10
C ASP A 143 -14.17 -10.85 -10.27
N GLY A 144 -14.65 -11.45 -11.37
CA GLY A 144 -16.08 -11.64 -11.64
C GLY A 144 -16.81 -10.44 -12.26
N GLU A 145 -16.09 -9.34 -12.54
CA GLU A 145 -16.67 -8.12 -13.10
C GLU A 145 -16.71 -8.13 -14.64
N GLY A 146 -17.89 -7.87 -15.21
CA GLY A 146 -18.09 -7.64 -16.64
C GLY A 146 -17.60 -6.27 -17.11
N GLY A 147 -16.91 -6.23 -18.25
CA GLY A 147 -16.42 -4.99 -18.85
C GLY A 147 -15.43 -4.24 -17.95
N SER A 148 -14.66 -4.96 -17.13
CA SER A 148 -13.75 -4.38 -16.15
C SER A 148 -12.68 -3.53 -16.84
N GLU A 149 -12.59 -2.25 -16.46
CA GLU A 149 -11.53 -1.35 -16.92
C GLU A 149 -10.47 -1.20 -15.83
N VAL A 150 -9.28 -1.74 -16.09
CA VAL A 150 -8.14 -1.71 -15.18
C VAL A 150 -7.06 -0.78 -15.73
N TYR A 151 -6.46 0.01 -14.85
CA TYR A 151 -5.45 0.97 -15.23
C TYR A 151 -4.25 0.90 -14.28
N SER A 152 -3.06 1.01 -14.85
CA SER A 152 -1.84 1.30 -14.08
C SER A 152 -1.49 2.76 -14.29
N ALA A 153 -1.36 3.52 -13.22
CA ALA A 153 -1.12 4.94 -13.23
C ALA A 153 0.20 5.26 -12.54
N ALA A 154 0.94 6.21 -13.11
CA ALA A 154 2.15 6.76 -12.53
C ALA A 154 2.38 8.18 -13.07
N THR A 155 3.38 8.87 -12.53
CA THR A 155 3.79 10.21 -13.01
C THR A 155 4.09 10.27 -14.51
N THR A 156 4.70 9.22 -15.07
CA THR A 156 4.95 9.12 -16.51
C THR A 156 4.40 7.81 -17.06
N ARG A 157 4.08 7.81 -18.36
CA ARG A 157 3.61 6.59 -19.04
C ARG A 157 4.61 5.45 -18.90
N ASP A 158 5.91 5.73 -19.00
CA ASP A 158 6.95 4.71 -18.90
C ASP A 158 7.03 4.07 -17.51
N GLN A 159 6.72 4.83 -16.44
CA GLN A 159 6.61 4.26 -15.10
C GLN A 159 5.35 3.41 -14.96
N ALA A 160 4.20 3.88 -15.46
CA ALA A 160 2.95 3.12 -15.46
C ALA A 160 3.09 1.79 -16.23
N ARG A 161 3.87 1.80 -17.32
CA ARG A 161 4.19 0.61 -18.09
C ARG A 161 4.94 -0.47 -17.31
N ILE A 162 5.58 -0.19 -16.17
CA ILE A 162 6.33 -1.21 -15.43
C ILE A 162 5.39 -2.32 -14.95
N VAL A 163 4.29 -1.95 -14.29
CA VAL A 163 3.28 -2.90 -13.79
C VAL A 163 2.58 -3.60 -14.96
N PHE A 164 2.21 -2.85 -15.99
CA PHE A 164 1.54 -3.38 -17.19
C PHE A 164 2.42 -4.34 -18.00
N ASP A 165 3.68 -3.98 -18.29
CA ASP A 165 4.58 -4.81 -19.09
C ASP A 165 5.01 -6.08 -18.30
N ASP A 166 5.07 -6.01 -16.96
CA ASP A 166 5.25 -7.20 -16.13
C ASP A 166 4.01 -8.12 -16.19
N ALA A 167 2.79 -7.59 -16.07
CA ALA A 167 1.55 -8.36 -16.26
C ALA A 167 1.47 -9.01 -17.65
N LYS A 168 1.85 -8.28 -18.70
CA LYS A 168 1.93 -8.80 -20.06
C LYS A 168 2.95 -9.93 -20.20
N ARG A 169 4.10 -9.82 -19.52
CA ARG A 169 5.09 -10.89 -19.48
C ARG A 169 4.59 -12.11 -18.72
N MET A 170 3.83 -11.92 -17.64
CA MET A 170 3.19 -13.01 -16.90
C MET A 170 2.29 -13.85 -17.81
N ILE A 171 1.45 -13.21 -18.62
CA ILE A 171 0.58 -13.87 -19.61
C ILE A 171 1.42 -14.70 -20.60
N LYS A 172 2.48 -14.11 -21.15
CA LYS A 172 3.37 -14.78 -22.13
C LYS A 172 4.10 -15.99 -21.55
N LEU A 173 4.50 -15.92 -20.28
CA LEU A 173 5.20 -17.00 -19.59
C LEU A 173 4.27 -18.13 -19.13
N ALA A 174 2.96 -17.86 -19.05
CA ALA A 174 1.93 -18.82 -18.64
C ALA A 174 0.90 -19.09 -19.76
N PRO A 175 1.32 -19.57 -20.95
CA PRO A 175 0.44 -19.67 -22.12
C PRO A 175 -0.73 -20.66 -21.95
N LYS A 176 -0.57 -21.67 -21.08
CA LYS A 176 -1.60 -22.69 -20.83
C LYS A 176 -2.67 -22.27 -19.83
N THR A 177 -2.43 -21.21 -19.05
CA THR A 177 -3.34 -20.70 -18.02
C THR A 177 -3.73 -19.26 -18.37
N LEU A 178 -2.93 -18.27 -17.95
CA LEU A 178 -3.20 -16.85 -18.21
C LEU A 178 -3.30 -16.53 -19.70
N GLY A 179 -2.47 -17.16 -20.55
CA GLY A 179 -2.51 -16.99 -22.00
C GLY A 179 -3.79 -17.50 -22.69
N ARG A 180 -4.62 -18.29 -22.00
CA ARG A 180 -5.97 -18.66 -22.47
C ARG A 180 -7.04 -17.67 -22.03
N LEU A 181 -6.81 -16.95 -20.94
CA LEU A 181 -7.74 -15.98 -20.36
C LEU A 181 -7.58 -14.58 -20.96
N PHE A 182 -6.35 -14.25 -21.40
CA PHE A 182 -6.00 -12.89 -21.79
C PHE A 182 -5.30 -12.83 -23.16
N GLY A 183 -5.79 -11.94 -24.00
CA GLY A 183 -5.05 -11.40 -25.15
C GLY A 183 -4.19 -10.22 -24.71
N SER A 184 -3.11 -9.91 -25.45
CA SER A 184 -2.32 -8.70 -25.19
C SER A 184 -1.66 -8.12 -26.43
N ASN A 185 -1.64 -6.80 -26.52
CA ASN A 185 -0.92 -6.03 -27.53
C ASN A 185 0.01 -5.00 -26.85
N LYS A 186 0.56 -4.02 -27.59
CA LYS A 186 1.55 -3.07 -27.05
C LYS A 186 1.01 -2.19 -25.91
N LEU A 187 -0.28 -1.86 -25.93
CA LEU A 187 -0.89 -0.85 -25.07
C LEU A 187 -2.03 -1.41 -24.21
N ASN A 188 -2.44 -2.65 -24.45
CA ASN A 188 -3.63 -3.23 -23.84
C ASN A 188 -3.43 -4.73 -23.56
N ILE A 189 -3.96 -5.19 -22.44
CA ILE A 189 -4.30 -6.58 -22.13
C ILE A 189 -5.83 -6.64 -22.10
N HIS A 190 -6.46 -7.67 -22.66
CA HIS A 190 -7.92 -7.79 -22.69
C HIS A 190 -8.39 -9.21 -22.45
N GLN A 191 -9.60 -9.34 -21.92
CA GLN A 191 -10.37 -10.58 -21.88
C GLN A 191 -11.60 -10.42 -22.77
N GLU A 192 -11.62 -11.10 -23.91
CA GLU A 192 -12.71 -10.98 -24.90
C GLU A 192 -14.07 -11.37 -24.31
N ARG A 193 -14.10 -12.46 -23.52
CA ARG A 193 -15.32 -13.02 -22.93
C ARG A 193 -16.13 -12.01 -22.12
N THR A 194 -15.46 -11.16 -21.35
CA THR A 194 -16.09 -10.16 -20.48
C THR A 194 -16.01 -8.76 -21.06
N GLY A 195 -15.31 -8.55 -22.17
CA GLY A 195 -15.03 -7.20 -22.70
C GLY A 195 -14.11 -6.37 -21.81
N SER A 196 -13.35 -7.00 -20.90
CA SER A 196 -12.48 -6.29 -19.95
C SER A 196 -11.14 -5.90 -20.55
N LYS A 197 -10.50 -4.86 -20.01
CA LYS A 197 -9.20 -4.35 -20.45
C LYS A 197 -8.29 -3.92 -19.29
N PHE A 198 -6.99 -3.96 -19.53
CA PHE A 198 -5.95 -3.40 -18.67
C PHE A 198 -4.94 -2.59 -19.48
N GLU A 199 -4.77 -1.30 -19.14
CA GLU A 199 -3.92 -0.37 -19.88
C GLU A 199 -3.04 0.50 -18.97
N PRO A 200 -1.84 0.93 -19.42
CA PRO A 200 -1.02 1.90 -18.70
C PRO A 200 -1.42 3.33 -19.08
N VAL A 201 -1.71 4.15 -18.07
CA VAL A 201 -2.06 5.57 -18.19
C VAL A 201 -1.03 6.46 -17.52
N ALA A 202 -0.80 7.63 -18.13
CA ALA A 202 0.04 8.66 -17.54
C ALA A 202 -0.82 9.63 -16.73
N SER A 203 -0.16 10.42 -15.90
CA SER A 203 -0.77 11.43 -15.02
C SER A 203 -1.49 12.61 -15.70
N ASP A 204 -1.64 12.61 -17.02
CA ASP A 204 -2.29 13.72 -17.74
C ASP A 204 -3.81 13.59 -17.61
N ALA A 205 -4.37 14.30 -16.63
CA ALA A 205 -5.76 14.20 -16.17
C ALA A 205 -6.80 14.30 -17.30
N ASN A 206 -6.50 15.09 -18.34
CA ASN A 206 -7.40 15.32 -19.48
C ASN A 206 -7.78 14.06 -20.27
N ASN A 207 -7.03 12.96 -20.15
CA ASN A 207 -7.30 11.70 -20.84
C ASN A 207 -8.01 10.65 -19.97
N LEU A 208 -8.34 10.99 -18.72
CA LEU A 208 -8.89 10.06 -17.73
C LEU A 208 -10.37 10.36 -17.41
N ASP A 209 -10.89 11.50 -17.86
CA ASP A 209 -12.30 11.85 -17.71
C ASP A 209 -13.19 10.94 -18.58
N GLY A 210 -14.21 10.34 -17.96
CA GLY A 210 -15.19 9.46 -18.64
C GLY A 210 -14.83 7.96 -18.63
N LEU A 211 -13.73 7.58 -17.96
CA LEU A 211 -13.41 6.17 -17.72
C LEU A 211 -14.35 5.57 -16.67
N ASN A 212 -14.63 4.27 -16.78
CA ASN A 212 -15.44 3.53 -15.82
C ASN A 212 -14.57 2.48 -15.12
N ILE A 213 -13.76 2.97 -14.18
CA ILE A 213 -12.62 2.25 -13.61
C ILE A 213 -13.09 1.21 -12.60
N HIS A 214 -12.77 -0.05 -12.89
CA HIS A 214 -12.89 -1.14 -11.94
C HIS A 214 -11.65 -1.26 -11.04
N CYS A 215 -10.46 -1.03 -11.57
CA CYS A 215 -9.26 -0.99 -10.75
C CYS A 215 -8.22 0.03 -11.23
N GLY A 216 -7.73 0.87 -10.31
CA GLY A 216 -6.63 1.80 -10.54
C GLY A 216 -5.42 1.43 -9.68
N ILE A 217 -4.34 0.96 -10.30
CA ILE A 217 -3.07 0.68 -9.62
C ILE A 217 -2.19 1.91 -9.73
N VAL A 218 -1.98 2.61 -8.63
CA VAL A 218 -1.13 3.81 -8.58
C VAL A 218 0.24 3.43 -8.03
N ASP A 219 1.26 3.35 -8.90
CA ASP A 219 2.62 3.02 -8.47
C ASP A 219 3.45 4.29 -8.19
N GLU A 220 4.29 4.20 -7.16
CA GLU A 220 5.12 5.28 -6.65
C GLU A 220 4.33 6.57 -6.37
N LEU A 221 3.23 6.48 -5.60
CA LEU A 221 2.38 7.65 -5.25
C LEU A 221 3.20 8.85 -4.74
N HIS A 222 4.30 8.61 -4.01
CA HIS A 222 5.22 9.65 -3.55
C HIS A 222 5.86 10.51 -4.65
N ALA A 223 5.87 10.04 -5.90
CA ALA A 223 6.38 10.77 -7.04
C ALA A 223 5.33 11.73 -7.63
N HIS A 224 4.04 11.53 -7.35
CA HIS A 224 2.97 12.39 -7.85
C HIS A 224 3.05 13.78 -7.23
N LYS A 225 3.13 14.80 -8.09
CA LYS A 225 3.32 16.19 -7.68
C LYS A 225 2.02 16.87 -7.25
N THR A 226 0.92 16.52 -7.90
CA THR A 226 -0.41 17.09 -7.73
C THR A 226 -1.42 15.98 -7.39
N ARG A 227 -2.62 16.39 -6.99
CA ARG A 227 -3.73 15.47 -6.66
C ARG A 227 -4.50 14.98 -7.88
N ASP A 228 -4.30 15.61 -9.04
CA ASP A 228 -5.14 15.45 -10.23
C ASP A 228 -5.37 13.98 -10.61
N VAL A 229 -4.32 13.16 -10.65
CA VAL A 229 -4.45 11.72 -10.98
C VAL A 229 -5.30 10.98 -9.96
N TRP A 230 -5.09 11.27 -8.67
CA TRP A 230 -5.81 10.64 -7.59
C TRP A 230 -7.30 10.98 -7.65
N GLU A 231 -7.61 12.26 -7.83
CA GLU A 231 -9.00 12.75 -7.93
C GLU A 231 -9.73 12.20 -9.14
N VAL A 232 -9.06 12.10 -10.29
CA VAL A 232 -9.70 11.50 -11.47
C VAL A 232 -9.92 10.00 -11.28
N LEU A 233 -8.96 9.29 -10.67
CA LEU A 233 -9.16 7.87 -10.37
C LEU A 233 -10.32 7.65 -9.37
N GLU A 234 -10.41 8.45 -8.31
CA GLU A 234 -11.51 8.38 -7.34
C GLU A 234 -12.86 8.61 -8.02
N THR A 235 -12.99 9.70 -8.79
CA THR A 235 -14.26 10.04 -9.45
C THR A 235 -14.66 9.02 -10.53
N ALA A 236 -13.69 8.45 -11.25
CA ALA A 236 -13.92 7.46 -12.30
C ALA A 236 -14.34 6.06 -11.78
N THR A 237 -14.32 5.82 -10.47
CA THR A 237 -14.79 4.57 -9.86
C THR A 237 -16.28 4.57 -9.48
N GLY A 238 -16.95 5.73 -9.56
CA GLY A 238 -18.29 5.94 -9.01
C GLY A 238 -19.38 5.05 -9.62
N ALA A 239 -19.23 4.58 -10.86
CA ALA A 239 -20.20 3.72 -11.53
C ALA A 239 -20.01 2.22 -11.24
N ARG A 240 -18.96 1.81 -10.50
CA ARG A 240 -18.67 0.41 -10.18
C ARG A 240 -19.03 0.06 -8.75
N LEU A 241 -19.73 -1.05 -8.58
CA LEU A 241 -20.18 -1.56 -7.28
C LEU A 241 -19.01 -1.98 -6.37
N GLN A 242 -17.91 -2.46 -6.95
CA GLN A 242 -16.77 -2.98 -6.20
C GLN A 242 -15.43 -2.61 -6.83
N SER A 243 -15.21 -1.33 -7.12
CA SER A 243 -13.92 -0.87 -7.64
C SER A 243 -12.79 -1.03 -6.60
N LEU A 244 -11.53 -0.96 -7.05
CA LEU A 244 -10.37 -0.85 -6.17
C LEU A 244 -9.32 0.15 -6.69
N ILE A 245 -9.02 1.17 -5.91
CA ILE A 245 -7.80 1.96 -6.07
C ILE A 245 -6.73 1.34 -5.19
N PHE A 246 -5.70 0.77 -5.81
CA PHE A 246 -4.56 0.17 -5.13
C PHE A 246 -3.33 1.06 -5.28
N ALA A 247 -3.06 1.85 -4.24
CA ALA A 247 -1.95 2.77 -4.17
C ALA A 247 -0.76 2.09 -3.50
N ILE A 248 0.32 1.91 -4.26
CA ILE A 248 1.58 1.40 -3.74
C ILE A 248 2.63 2.51 -3.74
N THR A 249 3.36 2.64 -2.65
CA THR A 249 4.35 3.70 -2.53
C THR A 249 5.54 3.32 -1.66
N THR A 250 6.54 4.19 -1.68
CA THR A 250 7.67 4.20 -0.75
C THR A 250 7.74 5.59 -0.13
N ALA A 251 8.60 5.83 0.87
CA ALA A 251 8.73 7.16 1.44
C ALA A 251 9.05 8.25 0.39
N GLY A 252 8.26 9.32 0.43
CA GLY A 252 8.46 10.56 -0.33
C GLY A 252 9.18 11.63 0.47
N PHE A 253 9.65 12.66 -0.23
CA PHE A 253 10.22 13.88 0.39
C PHE A 253 9.21 15.02 0.47
N ASN A 254 8.14 14.97 -0.33
CA ASN A 254 7.14 16.02 -0.41
C ASN A 254 6.05 15.80 0.65
N LYS A 255 6.12 16.54 1.75
CA LYS A 255 5.11 16.52 2.82
C LYS A 255 3.82 17.24 2.47
N GLU A 256 3.84 18.07 1.42
CA GLU A 256 2.67 18.78 0.91
C GLU A 256 2.00 18.03 -0.25
N GLY A 257 2.54 16.86 -0.63
CA GLY A 257 2.04 16.05 -1.74
C GLY A 257 0.94 15.08 -1.32
N ILE A 258 0.20 14.60 -2.33
CA ILE A 258 -0.89 13.62 -2.19
C ILE A 258 -0.48 12.37 -1.40
N CYS A 259 0.76 11.91 -1.53
CA CYS A 259 1.25 10.74 -0.80
C CYS A 259 1.27 10.95 0.72
N TYR A 260 1.59 12.16 1.20
CA TYR A 260 1.60 12.45 2.64
C TYR A 260 0.17 12.67 3.16
N GLU A 261 -0.70 13.28 2.37
CA GLU A 261 -2.13 13.38 2.67
C GLU A 261 -2.76 11.99 2.86
N GLN A 262 -2.55 11.08 1.91
CA GLN A 262 -3.03 9.70 2.00
C GLN A 262 -2.40 8.94 3.18
N ARG A 263 -1.10 9.18 3.47
CA ARG A 263 -0.44 8.59 4.65
C ARG A 263 -1.07 9.07 5.96
N ASP A 264 -1.32 10.38 6.10
CA ASP A 264 -1.94 10.95 7.29
C ASP A 264 -3.36 10.39 7.50
N TYR A 265 -4.15 10.32 6.43
CA TYR A 265 -5.48 9.69 6.46
C TYR A 265 -5.40 8.21 6.87
N ALA A 266 -4.50 7.44 6.25
CA ALA A 266 -4.28 6.04 6.57
C ALA A 266 -3.90 5.83 8.04
N ILE A 267 -3.02 6.67 8.60
CA ILE A 267 -2.66 6.62 10.03
C ILE A 267 -3.87 6.93 10.91
N LYS A 268 -4.69 7.92 10.56
CA LYS A 268 -5.91 8.25 11.31
C LYS A 268 -6.91 7.08 11.31
N VAL A 269 -7.12 6.43 10.16
CA VAL A 269 -7.97 5.24 10.06
C VAL A 269 -7.42 4.10 10.93
N LEU A 270 -6.11 3.84 10.88
CA LEU A 270 -5.47 2.80 11.68
C LEU A 270 -5.47 3.09 13.19
N LYS A 271 -5.44 4.34 13.62
CA LYS A 271 -5.44 4.71 15.04
C LYS A 271 -6.83 4.81 15.67
N ASN A 272 -7.88 4.83 14.85
CA ASN A 272 -9.25 5.11 15.32
C ASN A 272 -10.27 4.02 14.97
N PHE A 273 -9.83 2.85 14.45
CA PHE A 273 -10.77 1.81 14.00
C PHE A 273 -11.70 1.30 15.12
N ASP A 274 -11.24 1.31 16.37
CA ASP A 274 -11.96 0.89 17.58
C ASP A 274 -12.35 2.06 18.49
N ASN A 275 -12.07 3.30 18.09
CA ASN A 275 -12.32 4.48 18.92
C ASN A 275 -13.83 4.70 19.09
N PRO A 276 -14.41 4.74 20.30
CA PRO A 276 -15.85 4.91 20.48
C PRO A 276 -16.37 6.30 20.07
N ASP A 277 -15.50 7.31 19.93
CA ASP A 277 -15.88 8.66 19.54
C ASP A 277 -16.46 8.69 18.11
N PRO A 278 -17.72 9.13 17.91
CA PRO A 278 -18.33 9.24 16.59
C PRO A 278 -17.67 10.30 15.69
N LEU A 279 -16.88 11.22 16.25
CA LEU A 279 -16.13 12.22 15.49
C LEU A 279 -14.75 11.72 15.04
N SER A 280 -14.32 10.55 15.53
CA SER A 280 -13.07 9.94 15.09
C SER A 280 -13.17 9.47 13.63
N ILE A 281 -12.07 9.56 12.90
CA ILE A 281 -12.04 9.16 11.49
C ILE A 281 -12.11 7.64 11.41
N LYS A 282 -13.26 7.13 10.95
CA LYS A 282 -13.50 5.72 10.65
C LYS A 282 -13.88 5.58 9.19
N ASP A 283 -13.21 4.67 8.49
CA ASP A 283 -13.48 4.41 7.07
C ASP A 283 -13.33 2.93 6.78
N ASP A 284 -14.48 2.27 6.63
CA ASP A 284 -14.55 0.85 6.31
C ASP A 284 -14.13 0.53 4.88
N SER A 285 -14.14 1.51 3.98
CA SER A 285 -13.75 1.33 2.59
C SER A 285 -12.24 1.50 2.35
N TYR A 286 -11.48 1.96 3.35
CA TYR A 286 -10.06 2.26 3.23
C TYR A 286 -9.17 1.24 3.95
N PHE A 287 -8.39 0.48 3.18
CA PHE A 287 -7.36 -0.40 3.68
C PHE A 287 -6.01 0.33 3.77
N ALA A 288 -5.25 0.12 4.84
CA ALA A 288 -3.95 0.73 5.03
C ALA A 288 -2.95 -0.29 5.60
N LEU A 289 -1.76 -0.35 5.01
CA LEU A 289 -0.64 -1.13 5.51
C LEU A 289 0.66 -0.35 5.30
N ILE A 290 1.29 0.06 6.40
CA ILE A 290 2.42 1.01 6.37
C ILE A 290 3.63 0.39 7.07
N TYR A 291 4.62 -0.02 6.28
CA TYR A 291 5.90 -0.53 6.76
C TYR A 291 6.89 0.63 6.91
N THR A 292 7.19 0.98 8.15
CA THR A 292 8.03 2.11 8.53
C THR A 292 8.73 1.79 9.86
N LEU A 293 9.82 2.47 10.17
CA LEU A 293 10.36 2.42 11.52
C LEU A 293 9.46 3.22 12.48
N ASP A 294 9.42 2.77 13.73
CA ASP A 294 8.70 3.48 14.79
C ASP A 294 9.49 4.71 15.24
N GLU A 295 8.79 5.66 15.88
CA GLU A 295 9.45 6.80 16.50
C GLU A 295 10.40 6.31 17.62
N GLY A 296 11.66 6.74 17.56
CA GLY A 296 12.69 6.35 18.52
C GLY A 296 13.53 5.13 18.15
N ASP A 297 13.17 4.38 17.09
CA ASP A 297 14.01 3.29 16.59
C ASP A 297 15.38 3.79 16.11
N ASP A 298 16.46 3.07 16.45
CA ASP A 298 17.76 3.30 15.82
C ASP A 298 17.75 2.73 14.39
N PRO A 299 17.88 3.57 13.33
CA PRO A 299 17.91 3.09 11.95
C PRO A 299 19.15 2.24 11.62
N PHE A 300 20.18 2.28 12.47
CA PHE A 300 21.40 1.49 12.31
C PHE A 300 21.39 0.17 13.08
N ASP A 301 20.38 -0.07 13.91
CA ASP A 301 20.14 -1.37 14.52
C ASP A 301 19.46 -2.31 13.52
N GLU A 302 20.12 -3.42 13.20
CA GLU A 302 19.64 -4.39 12.23
C GLU A 302 18.32 -5.06 12.68
N ALA A 303 18.05 -5.09 14.00
CA ALA A 303 16.82 -5.64 14.55
C ALA A 303 15.57 -4.85 14.11
N ASN A 304 15.72 -3.57 13.78
CA ASN A 304 14.60 -2.70 13.37
C ASN A 304 14.30 -2.79 11.88
N TRP A 305 15.24 -3.24 11.05
CA TRP A 305 15.07 -3.25 9.59
C TRP A 305 13.89 -4.06 9.06
N PRO A 306 13.47 -5.19 9.67
CA PRO A 306 12.27 -5.92 9.26
C PRO A 306 10.99 -5.07 9.30
N LYS A 307 10.88 -4.08 10.21
CA LYS A 307 9.68 -3.23 10.35
C LYS A 307 9.32 -2.48 9.06
N ALA A 308 10.33 -2.05 8.30
CA ALA A 308 10.17 -1.39 7.00
C ALA A 308 10.34 -2.34 5.80
N ASN A 309 10.79 -3.58 6.04
CA ASN A 309 11.19 -4.53 5.00
C ASN A 309 10.64 -5.93 5.29
N PRO A 310 9.33 -6.15 5.08
CA PRO A 310 8.72 -7.46 5.34
C PRO A 310 9.25 -8.57 4.43
N GLY A 311 9.88 -8.23 3.29
CA GLY A 311 10.56 -9.17 2.40
C GLY A 311 12.07 -9.37 2.66
N LEU A 312 12.60 -8.87 3.78
CA LEU A 312 14.03 -9.00 4.12
C LEU A 312 14.41 -10.45 4.39
N GLY A 313 15.45 -10.93 3.70
CA GLY A 313 15.87 -12.33 3.69
C GLY A 313 15.29 -13.13 2.52
N ILE A 314 14.16 -12.70 1.95
CA ILE A 314 13.47 -13.40 0.84
C ILE A 314 13.81 -12.72 -0.49
N CYS A 315 13.23 -11.54 -0.74
CA CYS A 315 13.44 -10.78 -1.97
C CYS A 315 14.47 -9.65 -1.80
N LYS A 316 14.63 -9.14 -0.57
CA LYS A 316 15.65 -8.15 -0.21
C LYS A 316 16.76 -8.81 0.60
N ARG A 317 18.02 -8.48 0.30
CA ARG A 317 19.18 -9.13 0.92
C ARG A 317 19.71 -8.35 2.13
N TRP A 318 20.02 -9.06 3.22
CA TRP A 318 20.66 -8.51 4.41
C TRP A 318 21.97 -7.80 4.07
N ASP A 319 22.81 -8.38 3.22
CA ASP A 319 24.10 -7.80 2.86
C ASP A 319 23.98 -6.45 2.14
N ASP A 320 22.92 -6.26 1.31
CA ASP A 320 22.66 -4.97 0.67
C ASP A 320 22.28 -3.92 1.72
N MET A 321 21.44 -4.28 2.71
CA MET A 321 21.08 -3.41 3.82
C MET A 321 22.29 -3.02 4.66
N ARG A 322 23.12 -3.99 5.07
CA ARG A 322 24.37 -3.76 5.81
C ARG A 322 25.33 -2.85 5.07
N ARG A 323 25.49 -3.06 3.76
CA ARG A 323 26.33 -2.23 2.89
C ARG A 323 25.82 -0.79 2.83
N LEU A 324 24.50 -0.59 2.70
CA LEU A 324 23.89 0.74 2.68
C LEU A 324 23.99 1.42 4.05
N ALA A 325 23.77 0.68 5.14
CA ALA A 325 23.90 1.17 6.51
C ALA A 325 25.35 1.61 6.82
N LYS A 326 26.35 0.79 6.47
CA LYS A 326 27.77 1.14 6.61
C LYS A 326 28.10 2.43 5.85
N LYS A 327 27.66 2.53 4.59
CA LYS A 327 27.84 3.75 3.79
C LYS A 327 27.17 4.97 4.45
N ALA A 328 25.99 4.82 5.02
CA ALA A 328 25.27 5.90 5.70
C ALA A 328 25.88 6.29 7.06
N LYS A 329 26.54 5.36 7.77
CA LYS A 329 27.33 5.67 8.97
C LYS A 329 28.52 6.57 8.62
N GLU A 330 29.24 6.22 7.56
CA GLU A 330 30.45 6.93 7.11
C GLU A 330 30.14 8.24 6.35
N GLN A 331 29.06 8.28 5.57
CA GLN A 331 28.73 9.39 4.68
C GLN A 331 27.39 10.01 5.04
N VAL A 332 27.41 11.22 5.59
CA VAL A 332 26.19 11.98 5.96
C VAL A 332 25.26 12.15 4.75
N ALA A 333 25.80 12.43 3.56
CA ALA A 333 25.02 12.56 2.33
C ALA A 333 24.27 11.27 1.94
N ALA A 334 24.74 10.09 2.38
CA ALA A 334 24.07 8.82 2.12
C ALA A 334 22.94 8.51 3.12
N ARG A 335 22.86 9.21 4.26
CA ARG A 335 21.85 8.96 5.31
C ARG A 335 20.44 9.20 4.80
N VAL A 336 20.20 10.32 4.13
CA VAL A 336 18.87 10.63 3.57
C VAL A 336 18.39 9.51 2.66
N GLY A 337 19.28 8.99 1.80
CA GLY A 337 18.93 7.88 0.91
C GLY A 337 18.71 6.54 1.62
N PHE A 338 19.40 6.28 2.73
CA PHE A 338 19.27 5.06 3.54
C PHE A 338 18.06 5.08 4.49
N PHE A 339 17.67 6.25 4.98
CA PHE A 339 16.53 6.38 5.86
C PHE A 339 15.21 6.43 5.08
N THR A 340 15.15 7.06 3.91
CA THR A 340 13.89 7.12 3.14
C THR A 340 13.62 5.86 2.32
N LYS A 341 14.53 5.42 1.45
CA LYS A 341 14.20 4.34 0.49
C LYS A 341 14.21 2.95 1.11
N PRO A 342 15.19 2.60 1.97
CA PRO A 342 15.24 1.33 2.68
C PRO A 342 14.46 1.25 4.00
N LEU A 343 14.27 2.35 4.74
CA LEU A 343 13.68 2.32 6.09
C LEU A 343 12.37 3.09 6.24
N ILE A 344 12.00 3.89 5.23
CA ILE A 344 10.78 4.70 5.22
C ILE A 344 10.65 5.53 6.51
N THR A 345 11.74 6.15 6.93
CA THR A 345 11.73 7.05 8.09
C THR A 345 11.69 8.49 7.61
N ASP A 346 10.92 9.29 8.32
CA ASP A 346 10.73 10.70 8.02
C ASP A 346 11.96 11.49 8.50
N VAL A 347 12.94 11.65 7.61
CA VAL A 347 14.27 12.14 7.96
C VAL A 347 14.26 13.61 8.40
N ILE A 348 13.24 14.37 7.98
CA ILE A 348 13.21 15.83 8.09
C ILE A 348 13.10 16.32 9.54
N GLY A 349 12.60 15.50 10.47
CA GLY A 349 12.59 15.85 11.91
C GLY A 349 14.00 16.00 12.49
N LEU A 350 14.95 15.18 12.03
CA LEU A 350 16.34 15.15 12.52
C LEU A 350 17.32 15.86 11.59
N THR A 351 17.14 15.77 10.26
CA THR A 351 17.99 16.50 9.31
C THR A 351 17.58 17.94 9.15
N GLY A 352 16.32 18.34 9.36
CA GLY A 352 15.93 19.76 9.34
C GLY A 352 16.74 20.55 10.37
N PHE A 353 16.78 20.04 11.60
CA PHE A 353 17.58 20.61 12.68
C PHE A 353 19.08 20.51 12.40
N GLY A 354 19.58 19.34 11.98
CA GLY A 354 20.99 19.14 11.68
C GLY A 354 21.51 19.98 10.50
N SER A 355 20.68 20.23 9.49
CA SER A 355 21.02 21.02 8.29
C SER A 355 20.91 22.51 8.57
N LEU A 356 19.95 22.94 9.40
CA LEU A 356 19.85 24.31 9.88
C LEU A 356 21.04 24.64 10.79
N ALA A 357 21.37 23.76 11.73
CA ALA A 357 22.54 23.88 12.60
C ALA A 357 23.85 23.87 11.80
N ALA A 358 23.97 22.99 10.79
CA ALA A 358 25.13 22.95 9.90
C ALA A 358 25.23 24.17 8.97
N GLY A 359 24.11 24.68 8.45
CA GLY A 359 24.08 25.91 7.64
C GLY A 359 24.47 27.14 8.47
N VAL A 360 23.91 27.27 9.68
CA VAL A 360 24.28 28.31 10.65
C VAL A 360 25.75 28.14 11.08
N TYR A 361 26.23 26.91 11.24
CA TYR A 361 27.64 26.63 11.55
C TYR A 361 28.57 27.11 10.43
N LEU A 362 28.25 26.79 9.17
CA LEU A 362 29.07 27.18 8.02
C LEU A 362 29.08 28.70 7.82
N GLN A 363 28.00 29.39 8.19
CA GLN A 363 27.86 30.84 7.97
C GLN A 363 28.31 31.69 9.17
N PHE A 364 28.14 31.20 10.40
CA PHE A 364 28.33 31.97 11.64
C PHE A 364 29.21 31.28 12.70
N GLY A 365 29.72 30.09 12.42
CA GLY A 365 30.63 29.35 13.30
C GLY A 365 29.94 28.57 14.44
N LEU A 366 30.76 27.88 15.23
CA LEU A 366 30.33 26.92 16.26
C LEU A 366 29.43 27.53 17.34
N ALA A 367 29.83 28.67 17.88
CA ALA A 367 29.14 29.29 19.01
C ALA A 367 27.69 29.67 18.66
N MET A 368 27.47 30.27 17.49
CA MET A 368 26.12 30.67 17.06
C MET A 368 25.24 29.49 16.68
N SER A 369 25.82 28.48 16.04
CA SER A 369 25.11 27.23 15.73
C SER A 369 24.61 26.53 17.00
N LEU A 370 25.45 26.44 18.03
CA LEU A 370 25.07 25.83 19.32
C LEU A 370 23.99 26.64 20.05
N MET A 371 24.07 27.97 20.06
CA MET A 371 23.07 28.83 20.70
C MET A 371 21.70 28.74 20.03
N MET A 372 21.65 28.76 18.68
CA MET A 372 20.40 28.61 17.95
C MET A 372 19.79 27.21 18.11
N SER A 373 20.64 26.18 18.07
CA SER A 373 20.24 24.79 18.27
C SER A 373 19.64 24.59 19.67
N GLY A 374 20.31 25.09 20.71
CA GLY A 374 19.81 25.02 22.09
C GLY A 374 18.49 25.77 22.28
N THR A 375 18.33 26.94 21.67
CA THR A 375 17.09 27.74 21.75
C THR A 375 15.91 27.02 21.08
N LEU A 376 16.12 26.43 19.91
CA LEU A 376 15.09 25.67 19.19
C LEU A 376 14.68 24.41 19.95
N LEU A 377 15.64 23.69 20.56
CA LEU A 377 15.35 22.54 21.42
C LEU A 377 14.58 22.94 22.68
N LEU A 378 14.88 24.09 23.27
CA LEU A 378 14.16 24.61 24.43
C LEU A 378 12.71 24.97 24.07
N ILE A 379 12.50 25.63 22.93
CA ILE A 379 11.16 25.96 22.42
C ILE A 379 10.38 24.68 22.12
N TYR A 380 11.01 23.69 21.50
CA TYR A 380 10.38 22.40 21.24
C TYR A 380 9.99 21.67 22.54
N ALA A 381 10.88 21.63 23.53
CA ALA A 381 10.60 21.03 24.84
C ALA A 381 9.45 21.74 25.57
N LEU A 382 9.38 23.07 25.48
CA LEU A 382 8.27 23.86 26.03
C LEU A 382 6.94 23.55 25.32
N LEU A 383 6.94 23.48 23.98
CA LEU A 383 5.75 23.12 23.21
C LEU A 383 5.29 21.68 23.47
N ALA A 384 6.22 20.75 23.64
CA ALA A 384 5.93 19.36 24.00
C ALA A 384 5.32 19.26 25.42
N ALA A 385 5.88 20.01 26.39
CA ALA A 385 5.33 20.08 27.74
C ALA A 385 3.93 20.72 27.77
N MET A 386 3.67 21.73 26.94
CA MET A 386 2.35 22.37 26.82
C MET A 386 1.31 21.44 26.18
N ARG A 387 1.71 20.54 25.27
CA ARG A 387 0.82 19.52 24.70
C ARG A 387 0.48 18.41 25.71
N GLY A 388 1.40 18.07 26.61
CA GLY A 388 1.16 17.11 27.69
C GLY A 388 0.15 17.58 28.75
N ASN A 389 0.01 18.89 28.96
CA ASN A 389 -0.95 19.46 29.92
C ASN A 389 -2.40 19.58 29.41
N ASN A 390 -2.64 19.34 28.12
CA ASN A 390 -4.00 19.30 27.55
C ASN A 390 -4.57 17.86 27.49
N ALA A 391 -3.88 16.89 28.10
CA ALA A 391 -4.30 15.49 28.22
C ALA A 391 -4.50 15.06 29.69
N ALA A 392 -4.97 16.00 30.53
CA ALA A 392 -5.40 15.75 31.90
C ALA A 392 -6.85 16.16 32.08
#